data_AF-A0A1Q7BI20-F1
#
_entry.id   AF-A0A1Q7BI20-F1
#
_cell.length_a   1.000
_cell.length_b   1.000
_cell.length_c   1.000
_cell.angle_alpha   90.00
_cell.angle_beta   90.00
_cell.angle_gamma   90.00
#
_symmetry.space_group_name_H-M   'P 1'
#
loop_
_entity.id
_entity.type
_entity.pdbx_description
1 polymer ?
#
loop_
_entity_poly.entity_id
_entity_poly.type
_entity_poly.pdbx_seq_one_letter_code
_entity_poly.pdbx_strand_id
1 'polypeptide(L)'
;MVRLLNFAGVRIEQGHPTPARSPQPLPSLRSAALDEARRLAHFRIGVPAQLGVPDDVQLADPGPDGAPRVVSLLYRARAVRLDEFDGQLDWAYLKTQPAPDFQWVQIHDGSGMWLPTAHSVTYVDRQGQPHTETARLAGPTLIWTDGMVTYRLEGFSTLDQAISVALSVG
;
A
#
# COMPACT_ATOMS: atom_id res chain seq x y z
N MET A 1 -11.21 9.85 18.48
CA MET A 1 -10.63 10.84 17.56
C MET A 1 -10.12 10.08 16.35
N VAL A 2 -10.56 10.43 15.14
CA VAL A 2 -10.13 9.80 13.88
C VAL A 2 -8.83 10.48 13.43
N ARG A 3 -7.84 9.69 12.99
CA ARG A 3 -6.52 10.18 12.54
C ARG A 3 -6.32 9.84 11.08
N LEU A 4 -5.84 10.76 10.25
CA LEU A 4 -5.81 10.60 8.79
C LEU A 4 -4.38 10.60 8.25
N LEU A 5 -4.01 9.57 7.50
CA LEU A 5 -2.75 9.50 6.76
C LEU A 5 -3.04 9.57 5.27
N ASN A 6 -2.50 10.55 4.53
CA ASN A 6 -2.68 10.62 3.06
C ASN A 6 -1.36 10.39 2.33
N PHE A 7 -1.31 9.44 1.40
CA PHE A 7 -0.18 9.21 0.51
C PHE A 7 -0.61 8.52 -0.77
N ALA A 8 -0.10 8.92 -1.94
CA ALA A 8 -0.28 8.20 -3.20
C ALA A 8 -1.71 7.66 -3.50
N GLY A 9 -2.76 8.37 -3.07
CA GLY A 9 -4.15 7.89 -3.19
C GLY A 9 -4.61 6.94 -2.07
N VAL A 10 -3.97 6.91 -0.92
CA VAL A 10 -4.35 6.10 0.24
C VAL A 10 -4.62 7.02 1.41
N ARG A 11 -5.74 6.76 2.09
CA ARG A 11 -6.19 7.40 3.32
C ARG A 11 -6.27 6.35 4.44
N ILE A 12 -5.49 6.52 5.51
CA ILE A 12 -5.55 5.62 6.68
C ILE A 12 -6.33 6.27 7.81
N GLU A 13 -7.25 5.54 8.42
CA GLU A 13 -7.96 5.93 9.64
C GLU A 13 -7.60 5.03 10.83
N GLN A 14 -7.00 5.60 11.87
CA GLN A 14 -6.65 4.92 13.13
C GLN A 14 -7.64 5.29 14.27
N GLY A 15 -7.80 4.39 15.27
CA GLY A 15 -8.60 4.63 16.47
C GLY A 15 -9.69 3.57 16.64
N HIS A 16 -10.86 3.77 16.04
CA HIS A 16 -11.94 2.78 15.93
C HIS A 16 -12.46 2.76 14.48
N PRO A 17 -11.69 2.18 13.55
CA PRO A 17 -12.11 2.12 12.16
C PRO A 17 -13.39 1.28 12.06
N THR A 18 -14.45 1.86 11.49
CA THR A 18 -15.61 1.07 11.08
C THR A 18 -15.38 0.71 9.61
N PRO A 19 -14.93 -0.51 9.28
CA PRO A 19 -14.77 -0.91 7.88
C PRO A 19 -16.11 -0.80 7.14
N ALA A 20 -16.06 -0.66 5.82
CA ALA A 20 -17.27 -0.67 5.02
C ALA A 20 -18.00 -2.02 5.24
N ARG A 21 -19.33 -1.96 5.42
CA ARG A 21 -20.16 -3.19 5.56
C ARG A 21 -20.03 -4.13 4.36
N SER A 22 -19.70 -3.59 3.19
CA SER A 22 -19.45 -4.35 1.97
C SER A 22 -18.32 -3.69 1.21
N PRO A 23 -17.07 -4.15 1.43
CA PRO A 23 -15.93 -3.57 0.75
C PRO A 23 -16.04 -3.79 -0.76
N GLN A 24 -15.89 -2.75 -1.56
CA GLN A 24 -15.74 -2.84 -3.02
C GLN A 24 -14.25 -2.92 -3.39
N PRO A 25 -13.91 -3.59 -4.50
CA PRO A 25 -12.54 -3.62 -4.99
C PRO A 25 -12.06 -2.23 -5.41
N LEU A 26 -10.75 -2.07 -5.54
CA LEU A 26 -10.16 -0.87 -6.13
C LEU A 26 -10.76 -0.59 -7.53
N PRO A 27 -10.78 0.67 -7.98
CA PRO A 27 -11.31 1.01 -9.30
C PRO A 27 -10.67 0.19 -10.41
N SER A 28 -11.50 -0.43 -11.25
CA SER A 28 -11.06 -1.25 -12.39
C SER A 28 -10.07 -2.38 -12.04
N LEU A 29 -10.17 -2.93 -10.81
CA LEU A 29 -9.28 -4.00 -10.35
C LEU A 29 -9.35 -5.21 -11.30
N ARG A 30 -8.20 -5.65 -11.78
CA ARG A 30 -8.08 -6.87 -12.57
C ARG A 30 -6.79 -7.62 -12.29
N SER A 31 -6.80 -8.94 -12.45
CA SER A 31 -5.57 -9.74 -12.45
C SER A 31 -4.81 -9.59 -13.78
N ALA A 32 -3.49 -9.72 -13.70
CA ALA A 32 -2.57 -9.67 -14.83
C ALA A 32 -1.35 -10.58 -14.59
N ALA A 33 -0.58 -10.87 -15.63
CA ALA A 33 0.73 -11.49 -15.45
C ALA A 33 1.75 -10.45 -14.96
N LEU A 34 2.76 -10.87 -14.17
CA LEU A 34 3.80 -9.97 -13.68
C LEU A 34 4.54 -9.25 -14.83
N ASP A 35 4.83 -9.94 -15.93
CA ASP A 35 5.49 -9.32 -17.09
C ASP A 35 4.60 -8.33 -17.83
N GLU A 36 3.29 -8.53 -17.81
CA GLU A 36 2.34 -7.56 -18.34
C GLU A 36 2.31 -6.30 -17.45
N ALA A 37 2.23 -6.48 -16.13
CA ALA A 37 2.29 -5.41 -15.17
C ALA A 37 3.56 -4.55 -15.35
N ARG A 38 4.72 -5.20 -15.52
CA ARG A 38 6.01 -4.53 -15.75
C ARG A 38 6.07 -3.71 -17.04
N ARG A 39 5.32 -4.10 -18.07
CA ARG A 39 5.24 -3.35 -19.33
C ARG A 39 4.30 -2.16 -19.24
N LEU A 40 3.26 -2.24 -18.42
CA LEU A 40 2.22 -1.21 -18.30
C LEU A 40 2.55 -0.15 -17.25
N ALA A 41 3.18 -0.53 -16.14
CA ALA A 41 3.47 0.39 -15.05
C ALA A 41 4.54 1.42 -15.46
N HIS A 42 4.36 2.67 -15.03
CA HIS A 42 5.33 3.74 -15.22
C HIS A 42 6.47 3.72 -14.21
N PHE A 43 6.46 2.75 -13.31
CA PHE A 43 7.47 2.52 -12.31
C PHE A 43 7.96 1.07 -12.37
N ARG A 44 9.18 0.85 -11.87
CA ARG A 44 9.71 -0.50 -11.69
C ARG A 44 8.93 -1.19 -10.59
N ILE A 45 8.29 -2.31 -10.92
CA ILE A 45 7.62 -3.17 -9.95
C ILE A 45 8.67 -3.88 -9.09
N GLY A 46 8.66 -3.60 -7.79
CA GLY A 46 9.58 -4.15 -6.81
C GLY A 46 9.11 -5.50 -6.26
N VAL A 47 9.81 -6.58 -6.59
CA VAL A 47 9.45 -7.93 -6.11
C VAL A 47 10.34 -8.30 -4.93
N PRO A 48 9.79 -8.60 -3.73
CA PRO A 48 10.59 -9.07 -2.61
C PRO A 48 11.24 -10.43 -2.92
N ALA A 49 12.57 -10.46 -3.02
CA ALA A 49 13.31 -11.68 -3.30
C ALA A 49 13.04 -12.79 -2.26
N GLN A 50 12.76 -12.42 -1.00
CA GLN A 50 12.41 -13.39 0.04
C GLN A 50 11.04 -14.07 -0.15
N LEU A 51 10.11 -13.43 -0.88
CA LEU A 51 8.79 -13.99 -1.15
C LEU A 51 8.74 -14.72 -2.51
N GLY A 52 9.66 -14.41 -3.42
CA GLY A 52 9.75 -15.04 -4.72
C GLY A 52 8.69 -14.53 -5.70
N VAL A 53 8.16 -15.41 -6.54
CA VAL A 53 7.13 -15.05 -7.53
C VAL A 53 5.77 -14.91 -6.83
N PRO A 54 5.01 -13.82 -7.07
CA PRO A 54 3.67 -13.67 -6.50
C PRO A 54 2.67 -14.69 -7.06
N ASP A 55 1.70 -15.08 -6.23
CA ASP A 55 0.59 -15.96 -6.59
C ASP A 55 -0.41 -15.27 -7.53
N ASP A 56 -0.60 -13.95 -7.36
CA ASP A 56 -1.51 -13.11 -8.14
C ASP A 56 -0.94 -11.68 -8.21
N VAL A 57 -1.11 -11.04 -9.36
CA VAL A 57 -0.74 -9.65 -9.59
C VAL A 57 -2.00 -8.91 -10.01
N GLN A 58 -2.34 -7.85 -9.28
CA GLN A 58 -3.55 -7.06 -9.54
C GLN A 58 -3.19 -5.65 -9.95
N LEU A 59 -3.87 -5.13 -10.97
CA LEU A 59 -3.72 -3.78 -11.48
C LEU A 59 -5.00 -3.01 -11.19
N ALA A 60 -4.89 -1.76 -10.73
CA ALA A 60 -6.05 -0.91 -10.48
C ALA A 60 -5.78 0.56 -10.81
N ASP A 61 -6.88 1.29 -10.97
CA ASP A 61 -6.91 2.71 -11.34
C ASP A 61 -5.99 2.98 -12.55
N PRO A 62 -6.40 2.62 -13.78
CA PRO A 62 -5.63 2.91 -14.99
C PRO A 62 -5.75 4.40 -15.38
N GLY A 63 -4.64 4.97 -15.85
CA GLY A 63 -4.60 6.31 -16.46
C GLY A 63 -5.17 6.31 -17.90
N PRO A 64 -5.19 7.47 -18.58
CA PRO A 64 -5.68 7.59 -19.95
C PRO A 64 -4.93 6.71 -20.97
N ASP A 65 -3.67 6.38 -20.69
CA ASP A 65 -2.81 5.48 -21.47
C ASP A 65 -2.90 4.01 -21.04
N GLY A 66 -3.75 3.71 -20.04
CA GLY A 66 -3.92 2.37 -19.48
C GLY A 66 -2.92 2.00 -18.38
N ALA A 67 -1.97 2.87 -18.02
CA ALA A 67 -0.98 2.59 -16.99
C ALA A 67 -1.63 2.55 -15.59
N PRO A 68 -1.43 1.48 -14.80
CA PRO A 68 -2.02 1.35 -13.48
C PRO A 68 -1.38 2.33 -12.48
N ARG A 69 -2.18 2.91 -11.60
CA ARG A 69 -1.67 3.66 -10.44
C ARG A 69 -1.28 2.74 -9.29
N VAL A 70 -1.93 1.58 -9.21
CA VAL A 70 -1.73 0.61 -8.13
C VAL A 70 -1.41 -0.74 -8.74
N VAL A 71 -0.29 -1.32 -8.29
CA VAL A 71 0.06 -2.72 -8.53
C VAL A 71 0.06 -3.45 -7.19
N SER A 72 -0.68 -4.54 -7.09
CA SER A 72 -0.73 -5.38 -5.89
C SER A 72 -0.14 -6.74 -6.16
N LEU A 73 0.87 -7.13 -5.40
CA LEU A 73 1.48 -8.45 -5.42
C LEU A 73 0.96 -9.25 -4.22
N LEU A 74 0.34 -10.41 -4.49
CA LEU A 74 -0.23 -11.27 -3.47
C LEU A 74 0.59 -12.56 -3.34
N TYR A 75 0.87 -12.96 -2.10
CA TYR A 75 1.68 -14.12 -1.79
C TYR A 75 1.01 -14.99 -0.73
N ARG A 76 1.46 -16.25 -0.63
CA ARG A 76 1.04 -17.21 0.40
C ARG A 76 -0.47 -17.34 0.46
N ALA A 77 -1.11 -17.60 -0.68
CA ALA A 77 -2.56 -17.67 -0.81
C ALA A 77 -3.26 -16.39 -0.30
N ARG A 78 -2.70 -15.22 -0.65
CA ARG A 78 -3.18 -13.87 -0.28
C ARG A 78 -3.02 -13.50 1.20
N ALA A 79 -2.26 -14.27 1.98
CA ALA A 79 -1.96 -13.93 3.37
C ALA A 79 -0.95 -12.78 3.49
N VAL A 80 -0.14 -12.54 2.45
CA VAL A 80 0.79 -11.41 2.37
C VAL A 80 0.46 -10.59 1.14
N ARG A 81 0.44 -9.27 1.31
CA ARG A 81 0.12 -8.30 0.26
C ARG A 81 1.15 -7.20 0.25
N LEU A 82 1.76 -6.96 -0.91
CA LEU A 82 2.55 -5.77 -1.20
C LEU A 82 1.78 -4.93 -2.20
N ASP A 83 1.44 -3.71 -1.83
CA ASP A 83 0.92 -2.71 -2.75
C ASP A 83 2.01 -1.72 -3.13
N GLU A 84 2.07 -1.37 -4.41
CA GLU A 84 2.97 -0.40 -4.99
C GLU A 84 2.13 0.68 -5.66
N PHE A 85 2.33 1.93 -5.23
CA PHE A 85 1.56 3.09 -5.68
C PHE A 85 2.45 4.03 -6.48
N ASP A 86 2.00 4.43 -7.67
CA ASP A 86 2.57 5.53 -8.44
C ASP A 86 2.26 6.86 -7.74
N GLY A 87 3.19 7.29 -6.89
CA GLY A 87 3.08 8.47 -6.06
C GLY A 87 3.81 8.35 -4.73
N GLN A 88 4.11 9.50 -4.13
CA GLN A 88 4.85 9.60 -2.88
C GLN A 88 3.95 9.85 -1.66
N LEU A 89 4.51 9.59 -0.49
CA LEU A 89 4.01 10.05 0.80
C LEU A 89 3.99 11.58 0.88
N ASP A 90 2.84 12.16 1.26
CA ASP A 90 2.75 13.58 1.60
C ASP A 90 3.29 13.80 3.02
N TRP A 91 4.60 13.95 3.11
CA TRP A 91 5.32 14.18 4.36
C TRP A 91 4.89 15.46 5.09
N ALA A 92 4.43 16.48 4.37
CA ALA A 92 3.97 17.72 4.98
C ALA A 92 2.63 17.49 5.69
N TYR A 93 1.71 16.78 5.04
CA TYR A 93 0.44 16.40 5.64
C TYR A 93 0.62 15.52 6.88
N LEU A 94 1.53 14.54 6.84
CA LEU A 94 1.84 13.67 7.98
C LEU A 94 2.21 14.44 9.25
N LYS A 95 3.01 15.51 9.11
CA LYS A 95 3.46 16.34 10.24
C LYS A 95 2.35 17.15 10.89
N THR A 96 1.22 17.34 10.20
CA THR A 96 0.05 18.06 10.75
C THR A 96 -0.83 17.17 11.63
N GLN A 97 -0.62 15.86 11.62
CA GLN A 97 -1.43 14.91 12.38
C GLN A 97 -0.92 14.79 13.81
N PRO A 98 -1.81 14.68 14.82
CA PRO A 98 -1.41 14.39 16.20
C PRO A 98 -0.55 13.13 16.24
N ALA A 99 0.49 13.13 17.09
CA ALA A 99 1.50 12.07 17.22
C ALA A 99 0.92 10.67 16.96
N PRO A 100 1.14 10.12 15.77
CA PRO A 100 0.45 8.92 15.31
C PRO A 100 0.93 7.68 16.06
N ASP A 101 0.05 6.69 16.23
CA ASP A 101 0.44 5.36 16.73
C ASP A 101 1.13 4.60 15.59
N PHE A 102 2.27 5.11 15.15
CA PHE A 102 3.18 4.43 14.25
C PHE A 102 4.61 4.52 14.79
N GLN A 103 5.45 3.60 14.35
CA GLN A 103 6.88 3.63 14.64
C GLN A 103 7.63 4.03 13.38
N TRP A 104 8.52 5.01 13.48
CA TRP A 104 9.45 5.35 12.41
C TRP A 104 10.48 4.23 12.25
N VAL A 105 10.76 3.85 11.01
CA VAL A 105 11.74 2.82 10.68
C VAL A 105 12.58 3.26 9.48
N GLN A 106 13.75 2.65 9.33
CA GLN A 106 14.61 2.89 8.18
C GLN A 106 14.48 1.71 7.20
N ILE A 107 14.25 2.00 5.93
CA ILE A 107 14.22 1.02 4.84
C ILE A 107 15.17 1.52 3.75
N HIS A 108 16.28 0.79 3.53
CA HIS A 108 17.41 1.28 2.73
C HIS A 108 17.84 2.69 3.17
N ASP A 109 17.92 3.64 2.25
CA ASP A 109 18.29 5.03 2.52
C ASP A 109 17.09 5.93 2.87
N GLY A 110 15.86 5.37 2.85
CA GLY A 110 14.61 6.07 3.12
C GLY A 110 14.00 5.79 4.49
N SER A 111 13.04 6.64 4.89
CA SER A 111 12.22 6.44 6.08
C SER A 111 10.92 5.73 5.73
N GLY A 112 10.53 4.78 6.58
CA GLY A 112 9.25 4.12 6.57
C GLY A 112 8.50 4.31 7.88
N MET A 113 7.28 3.82 7.91
CA MET A 113 6.39 3.89 9.05
C MET A 113 5.68 2.55 9.26
N TRP A 114 5.67 2.12 10.51
CA TRP A 114 5.04 0.89 10.94
C TRP A 114 3.78 1.17 11.73
N LEU A 115 2.66 0.64 11.27
CA LEU A 115 1.38 0.68 11.96
C LEU A 115 1.18 -0.67 12.65
N PRO A 116 1.35 -0.77 13.98
CA PRO A 116 1.30 -2.04 14.70
C PRO A 116 -0.12 -2.57 14.92
N THR A 117 -1.14 -1.73 14.74
CA THR A 117 -2.54 -2.03 15.04
C THR A 117 -3.41 -1.94 13.81
N ALA A 118 -4.58 -2.58 13.89
CA ALA A 118 -5.51 -2.58 12.78
C ALA A 118 -6.03 -1.17 12.46
N HIS A 119 -6.14 -0.86 11.18
CA HIS A 119 -6.54 0.45 10.67
C HIS A 119 -7.41 0.33 9.43
N SER A 120 -8.28 1.31 9.20
CA SER A 120 -9.03 1.39 7.94
C SER A 120 -8.14 1.98 6.86
N VAL A 121 -8.21 1.41 5.66
CA VAL A 121 -7.52 1.90 4.47
C VAL A 121 -8.54 2.24 3.41
N THR A 122 -8.66 3.51 3.06
CA THR A 122 -9.50 4.02 1.97
C THR A 122 -8.63 4.43 0.79
N TYR A 123 -9.00 4.05 -0.43
CA TYR A 123 -8.35 4.56 -1.63
C TYR A 123 -8.95 5.90 -2.08
N VAL A 124 -8.15 6.78 -2.67
CA VAL A 124 -8.52 8.05 -3.29
C VAL A 124 -8.00 8.01 -4.72
N ASP A 125 -8.90 7.97 -5.68
CA ASP A 125 -8.55 7.86 -7.10
C ASP A 125 -7.86 9.13 -7.65
N ARG A 126 -7.55 9.11 -8.95
CA ARG A 126 -6.94 10.27 -9.62
C ARG A 126 -7.85 11.49 -9.69
N GLN A 127 -9.17 11.30 -9.58
CA GLN A 127 -10.16 12.38 -9.54
C GLN A 127 -10.29 12.98 -8.13
N GLY A 128 -9.54 12.46 -7.14
CA GLY A 128 -9.61 12.89 -5.75
C GLY A 128 -10.82 12.33 -5.02
N GLN A 129 -11.54 11.38 -5.63
CA GLN A 129 -12.71 10.75 -5.03
C GLN A 129 -12.25 9.65 -4.05
N PRO A 130 -12.55 9.78 -2.75
CA PRO A 130 -12.36 8.69 -1.82
C PRO A 130 -13.37 7.58 -2.13
N HIS A 131 -12.84 6.37 -2.31
CA HIS A 131 -13.57 5.13 -2.40
C HIS A 131 -13.66 4.53 -0.99
N THR A 132 -14.49 5.10 -0.12
CA THR A 132 -14.70 4.56 1.23
C THR A 132 -15.30 3.17 1.21
N GLU A 133 -15.95 2.79 0.10
CA GLU A 133 -16.34 1.42 -0.18
C GLU A 133 -15.12 0.47 -0.23
N THR A 134 -13.90 0.93 -0.53
CA THR A 134 -12.69 0.07 -0.47
C THR A 134 -12.18 -0.14 0.97
N ALA A 135 -12.80 0.51 1.96
CA ALA A 135 -12.39 0.46 3.35
C ALA A 135 -12.38 -0.97 3.89
N ARG A 136 -11.19 -1.54 3.96
CA ARG A 136 -10.91 -2.81 4.62
C ARG A 136 -10.17 -2.57 5.93
N LEU A 137 -10.32 -3.51 6.84
CA LEU A 137 -9.49 -3.56 8.04
C LEU A 137 -8.14 -4.20 7.67
N ALA A 138 -7.09 -3.39 7.62
CA ALA A 138 -5.72 -3.89 7.51
C ALA A 138 -5.19 -4.23 8.90
N GLY A 139 -4.38 -5.28 9.01
CA GLY A 139 -3.67 -5.64 10.23
C GLY A 139 -2.42 -4.76 10.44
N PRO A 140 -1.37 -5.30 11.08
CA PRO A 140 -0.08 -4.62 11.12
C PRO A 140 0.48 -4.38 9.71
N THR A 141 0.97 -3.17 9.46
CA THR A 141 1.33 -2.70 8.11
C THR A 141 2.61 -1.87 8.13
N LEU A 142 3.53 -2.17 7.23
CA LEU A 142 4.71 -1.36 6.95
C LEU A 142 4.49 -0.53 5.68
N ILE A 143 4.79 0.77 5.74
CA ILE A 143 4.68 1.69 4.60
C ILE A 143 6.02 2.41 4.42
N TRP A 144 6.52 2.52 3.21
CA TRP A 144 7.75 3.28 2.90
C TRP A 144 7.71 3.80 1.47
N THR A 145 8.60 4.72 1.14
CA THR A 145 8.79 5.21 -0.23
C THR A 145 10.17 4.82 -0.72
N ASP A 146 10.26 4.39 -1.99
CA ASP A 146 11.51 4.35 -2.74
C ASP A 146 11.31 5.06 -4.08
N GLY A 147 12.11 6.11 -4.33
CA GLY A 147 11.92 7.01 -5.46
C GLY A 147 10.52 7.63 -5.50
N MET A 148 9.78 7.33 -6.56
CA MET A 148 8.40 7.81 -6.79
C MET A 148 7.33 6.80 -6.37
N VAL A 149 7.72 5.65 -5.82
CA VAL A 149 6.81 4.56 -5.47
C VAL A 149 6.62 4.52 -3.96
N THR A 150 5.37 4.55 -3.51
CA THR A 150 5.03 4.21 -2.13
C THR A 150 4.66 2.74 -2.05
N TYR A 151 5.16 2.04 -1.05
CA TYR A 151 4.88 0.64 -0.78
C TYR A 151 4.03 0.48 0.47
N ARG A 152 3.12 -0.50 0.47
CA ARG A 152 2.40 -0.96 1.67
C ARG A 152 2.48 -2.47 1.77
N LEU A 153 3.08 -2.97 2.84
CA LEU A 153 3.26 -4.39 3.13
C LEU A 153 2.39 -4.83 4.31
N GLU A 154 1.53 -5.81 4.06
CA GLU A 154 0.61 -6.43 5.02
C GLU A 154 0.92 -7.94 5.14
N GLY A 155 0.56 -8.55 6.28
CA GLY A 155 0.63 -10.01 6.50
C GLY A 155 1.74 -10.50 7.43
N PHE A 156 2.42 -9.58 8.14
CA PHE A 156 3.44 -9.91 9.15
C PHE A 156 3.01 -9.42 10.52
N SER A 157 3.22 -10.24 11.56
CA SER A 157 2.86 -9.91 12.94
C SER A 157 3.94 -9.12 13.69
N THR A 158 5.15 -9.05 13.15
CA THR A 158 6.28 -8.37 13.77
C THR A 158 6.94 -7.39 12.81
N LEU A 159 7.47 -6.30 13.36
CA LEU A 159 8.19 -5.29 12.60
C LEU A 159 9.43 -5.86 11.91
N ASP A 160 10.22 -6.68 12.61
CA ASP A 160 11.47 -7.23 12.08
C ASP A 160 11.24 -8.09 10.83
N GLN A 161 10.17 -8.89 10.82
CA GLN A 161 9.79 -9.67 9.64
C GLN A 161 9.37 -8.77 8.47
N ALA A 162 8.58 -7.72 8.74
CA ALA A 162 8.16 -6.78 7.72
C ALA A 162 9.36 -6.02 7.12
N ILE A 163 10.29 -5.55 7.96
CA ILE A 163 11.54 -4.90 7.53
C ILE A 163 12.37 -5.85 6.68
N SER A 164 12.56 -7.09 7.14
CA SER A 164 13.38 -8.07 6.41
C SER A 164 12.87 -8.29 4.98
N VAL A 165 11.55 -8.40 4.82
CA VAL A 165 10.92 -8.54 3.50
C VAL A 165 11.03 -7.24 2.69
N ALA A 166 10.77 -6.09 3.28
CA ALA A 166 10.87 -4.80 2.60
C ALA A 166 12.29 -4.53 2.08
N LEU A 167 13.33 -4.88 2.84
CA LEU A 167 14.73 -4.77 2.41
C LEU A 167 15.13 -5.73 1.28
N SER A 168 14.27 -6.69 0.94
CA SER A 168 14.47 -7.62 -0.17
C SER A 168 13.79 -7.19 -1.46
N VAL A 169 13.10 -6.05 -1.46
CA VAL A 169 12.44 -5.49 -2.65
C VAL A 169 13.49 -5.00 -3.65
N GLY A 170 13.37 -5.45 -4.89
CA GLY A 170 14.23 -5.05 -6.00
C GLY A 170 13.62 -5.33 -7.37
#